data_AF-A0A535S2J5-F1
#
_entry.id   AF-A0A535S2J5-F1
#
_cell.length_a   1.000
_cell.length_b   1.000
_cell.length_c   1.000
_cell.angle_alpha   90.00
_cell.angle_beta   90.00
_cell.angle_gamma   90.00
#
_symmetry.space_group_name_H-M   'P 1'
#
loop_
_entity.id
_entity.type
_entity.pdbx_description
1 polymer ?
#
loop_
_entity_poly.entity_id
_entity_poly.type
_entity_poly.pdbx_seq_one_letter_code
_entity_poly.pdbx_strand_id
1 'polypeptide(L)'
;MTNTEVIPPQPFSLWRNRDYLLLWLGNAVSSLGTSCTQFAFPLLMVGLTHSIAAAGLAYSLGQLPYVLLSLPAGSLVDRWPRK
;
A
#
# COMPACT_ATOMS: atom_id res chain seq x y z
N MET A 1 46.77 10.13 22.42
CA MET A 1 45.76 9.35 21.69
C MET A 1 44.41 9.59 22.37
N THR A 2 43.73 10.67 22.01
CA THR A 2 42.40 11.01 22.56
C THR A 2 41.35 10.39 21.66
N ASN A 3 40.61 9.40 22.17
CA ASN A 3 39.48 8.80 21.47
C ASN A 3 38.38 9.85 21.29
N THR A 4 38.10 10.24 20.05
CA THR A 4 36.93 11.05 19.72
C THR A 4 35.72 10.13 19.77
N GLU A 5 34.95 10.15 20.87
CA GLU A 5 33.62 9.57 20.88
C GLU A 5 32.76 10.28 19.82
N VAL A 6 32.43 9.56 18.76
CA VAL A 6 31.46 10.02 17.77
C VAL A 6 30.09 9.83 18.40
N ILE A 7 29.52 10.90 18.96
CA ILE A 7 28.14 10.89 19.46
C ILE A 7 27.23 10.73 18.25
N PRO A 8 26.42 9.65 18.15
CA PRO A 8 25.49 9.51 17.05
C PRO A 8 24.49 10.67 17.08
N PRO A 9 24.12 11.23 15.92
CA PRO A 9 23.12 12.29 15.86
C PRO A 9 21.84 11.80 16.55
N GLN A 10 21.32 12.62 17.46
CA GLN A 10 20.09 12.30 18.18
C GLN A 10 18.97 12.06 17.17
N PRO A 11 18.22 10.94 17.25
CA PRO A 11 17.20 10.63 16.27
C PRO A 11 16.14 11.73 16.26
N PHE A 12 15.95 12.38 15.11
CA PHE A 12 14.88 13.36 14.93
C PHE A 12 13.53 12.66 15.17
N SER A 13 12.67 13.26 16.00
CA SER A 13 11.32 12.74 16.21
C SER A 13 10.54 12.78 14.88
N LEU A 14 10.15 11.61 14.37
CA LEU A 14 9.36 11.48 13.14
C LEU A 14 8.01 12.19 13.22
N TRP A 15 7.45 12.28 14.43
CA TRP A 15 6.24 13.03 14.74
C TRP A 15 6.39 14.55 14.57
N ARG A 16 7.62 15.05 14.47
CA ARG A 16 7.90 16.47 14.24
C ARG A 16 8.22 16.77 12.77
N ASN A 17 8.29 15.75 11.92
CA ASN A 17 8.48 15.89 10.48
C ASN A 17 7.12 15.91 9.77
N ARG A 18 6.73 17.09 9.25
CA ARG A 18 5.43 17.31 8.62
C ARG A 18 5.26 16.49 7.34
N ASP A 19 6.30 16.35 6.52
CA ASP A 19 6.25 15.60 5.27
C ASP A 19 6.05 14.10 5.53
N TYR A 20 6.73 13.58 6.56
CA TYR A 20 6.53 12.21 7.03
C TYR A 20 5.10 11.98 7.52
N LEU A 21 4.56 12.89 8.34
CA LEU A 21 3.19 12.77 8.82
C LEU A 21 2.15 12.81 7.70
N LEU A 22 2.35 13.67 6.69
CA LEU A 22 1.48 13.75 5.52
C LEU A 22 1.51 12.44 4.70
N LEU A 23 2.71 11.88 4.46
CA LEU A 23 2.85 10.59 3.78
C LEU A 23 2.20 9.47 4.59
N TRP A 24 2.42 9.44 5.90
CA TRP A 24 1.89 8.41 6.77
C TRP A 24 0.36 8.46 6.85
N LEU A 25 -0.22 9.64 7.04
CA LEU A 25 -1.67 9.81 7.04
C LEU A 25 -2.29 9.52 5.67
N GLY A 26 -1.67 9.98 4.59
CA GLY A 26 -2.12 9.67 3.23
C GLY A 26 -2.14 8.15 2.96
N ASN A 27 -1.08 7.45 3.38
CA ASN A 27 -1.01 6.00 3.28
C ASN A 27 -2.04 5.30 4.17
N ALA A 28 -2.23 5.77 5.41
CA ALA A 28 -3.22 5.22 6.33
C ALA A 28 -4.65 5.36 5.79
N VAL A 29 -5.03 6.55 5.34
CA VAL A 29 -6.35 6.81 4.74
C VAL A 29 -6.53 5.98 3.47
N SER A 30 -5.52 5.91 2.61
CA SER A 30 -5.58 5.11 1.37
C SER A 30 -5.73 3.62 1.66
N SER A 31 -5.02 3.10 2.66
CA SER A 31 -5.14 1.71 3.10
C SER A 31 -6.53 1.41 3.64
N LEU A 32 -7.07 2.28 4.50
CA LEU A 32 -8.44 2.16 5.01
C LEU A 32 -9.47 2.17 3.89
N GLY A 33 -9.38 3.13 2.95
CA GLY A 33 -10.28 3.20 1.80
C GLY A 33 -10.19 1.95 0.91
N THR A 34 -8.99 1.40 0.74
CA THR A 34 -8.77 0.15 0.00
C THR A 34 -9.46 -1.02 0.69
N SER A 35 -9.28 -1.18 2.01
CA SER A 35 -9.97 -2.23 2.78
C SER A 35 -11.48 -2.07 2.73
N CYS A 36 -12.01 -0.86 2.89
CA CYS A 36 -13.44 -0.60 2.74
C CYS A 36 -13.94 -1.01 1.35
N THR A 37 -13.21 -0.69 0.29
CA THR A 37 -13.57 -1.04 -1.09
C THR A 37 -13.56 -2.56 -1.31
N GLN A 38 -12.60 -3.28 -0.74
CA GLN A 38 -12.52 -4.74 -0.82
C GLN A 38 -13.76 -5.44 -0.22
N PHE A 39 -14.37 -4.86 0.81
CA PHE A 39 -15.64 -5.35 1.35
C PHE A 39 -16.85 -4.82 0.59
N ALA A 40 -16.88 -3.52 0.27
CA ALA A 40 -18.02 -2.89 -0.38
C ALA A 40 -18.28 -3.45 -1.78
N PHE A 41 -17.23 -3.76 -2.55
CA PHE A 41 -17.36 -4.17 -3.94
C PHE A 41 -18.08 -5.52 -4.11
N PRO A 42 -17.71 -6.62 -3.43
CA PRO A 42 -18.49 -7.88 -3.48
C PRO A 42 -19.93 -7.71 -2.99
N LEU A 43 -20.15 -6.94 -1.91
CA LEU A 43 -21.49 -6.68 -1.38
C LEU A 43 -22.37 -5.94 -2.39
N LEU A 44 -21.83 -4.90 -3.03
CA LEU A 44 -22.50 -4.17 -4.10
C LEU A 44 -22.83 -5.09 -5.28
N MET A 45 -21.90 -5.97 -5.64
CA MET A 45 -22.08 -6.87 -6.77
C MET A 45 -23.19 -7.88 -6.53
N VAL A 46 -23.27 -8.45 -5.32
CA VAL A 46 -24.40 -9.32 -4.93
C VAL A 46 -25.71 -8.53 -4.93
N GLY A 47 -25.71 -7.29 -4.40
CA GLY A 47 -26.90 -6.44 -4.38
C GLY A 47 -27.43 -6.08 -5.78
N LEU A 48 -26.54 -5.90 -6.77
CA LEU A 48 -26.93 -5.58 -8.14
C LEU A 48 -27.28 -6.82 -8.96
N THR A 49 -26.45 -7.86 -8.92
CA THR A 49 -26.59 -9.04 -9.78
C THR A 49 -27.48 -10.13 -9.19
N HIS A 50 -27.78 -10.05 -7.88
CA HIS A 50 -28.49 -11.08 -7.11
C HIS A 50 -27.82 -12.47 -7.19
N SER A 51 -26.52 -12.51 -7.53
CA SER A 51 -25.75 -13.73 -7.74
C SER A 51 -24.42 -13.69 -7.01
N ILE A 52 -24.24 -14.59 -6.06
CA ILE A 52 -23.00 -14.74 -5.28
C ILE A 52 -21.85 -15.24 -6.18
N ALA A 53 -22.16 -16.11 -7.15
CA ALA A 53 -21.18 -16.63 -8.10
C ALA A 53 -20.59 -15.52 -8.99
N ALA A 54 -21.43 -14.60 -9.48
CA ALA A 54 -20.96 -13.47 -10.30
C ALA A 54 -20.05 -12.52 -9.50
N ALA A 55 -20.40 -12.23 -8.24
CA ALA A 55 -19.58 -11.42 -7.35
C ALA A 55 -18.22 -12.08 -7.06
N GLY A 56 -18.20 -13.38 -6.79
CA GLY A 56 -16.96 -14.15 -6.57
C GLY A 56 -16.04 -14.14 -7.79
N LEU A 57 -16.60 -14.39 -8.99
CA LEU A 57 -15.83 -14.37 -10.23
C LEU A 57 -15.24 -12.99 -10.53
N ALA A 58 -16.02 -11.93 -10.37
CA ALA A 58 -15.53 -10.57 -10.59
C ALA A 58 -14.39 -10.19 -9.63
N TYR A 59 -14.52 -10.57 -8.35
CA TYR A 59 -13.45 -10.37 -7.38
C TYR A 59 -12.18 -11.14 -7.76
N SER A 60 -12.30 -12.42 -8.14
CA SER A 60 -11.16 -13.24 -8.59
C SER A 60 -10.47 -12.66 -9.83
N LEU A 61 -11.24 -12.20 -10.82
CA LEU A 61 -10.70 -11.55 -12.01
C LEU A 61 -9.95 -10.26 -11.66
N GLY A 62 -10.44 -9.49 -10.69
CA GLY A 62 -9.76 -8.30 -10.18
C GLY A 62 -8.40 -8.56 -9.55
N GLN A 63 -8.12 -9.78 -9.08
CA GLN A 63 -6.82 -10.16 -8.52
C GLN A 63 -5.79 -10.58 -9.58
N LEU A 64 -6.23 -10.89 -10.80
CA LEU A 64 -5.32 -11.34 -11.87
C LEU A 64 -4.16 -10.38 -12.14
N PRO A 65 -4.35 -9.04 -12.24
CA PRO A 65 -3.24 -8.13 -12.46
C PRO A 65 -2.20 -8.24 -11.34
N TYR A 66 -2.62 -8.40 -10.09
CA TYR A 66 -1.69 -8.53 -8.97
C TYR A 66 -0.87 -9.83 -9.07
N VAL A 67 -1.53 -10.95 -9.36
CA VAL A 67 -0.86 -12.24 -9.54
C VAL A 67 0.13 -12.20 -10.71
N LEU A 68 -0.29 -11.64 -11.85
CA LEU A 68 0.52 -11.60 -13.07
C LEU A 68 1.66 -10.58 -12.98
N LEU A 69 1.43 -9.45 -12.32
CA LEU A 69 2.36 -8.32 -12.35
C LEU A 69 3.22 -8.20 -11.09
N SER A 70 2.87 -8.85 -9.96
CA SER A 70 3.64 -8.74 -8.72
C SER A 70 5.13 -9.04 -8.88
N LEU A 71 5.46 -10.12 -9.62
CA LEU A 71 6.85 -10.53 -9.86
C LEU A 71 7.59 -9.62 -10.85
N PRO A 72 7.08 -9.36 -12.07
CA PRO A 72 7.79 -8.50 -13.02
C PRO A 72 7.84 -7.04 -12.56
N ALA A 73 6.81 -6.54 -11.86
CA ALA A 73 6.79 -5.17 -11.37
C ALA A 73 7.94 -4.90 -10.38
N GLY A 74 8.23 -5.84 -9.47
CA GLY A 74 9.37 -5.72 -8.57
C GLY A 74 10.70 -5.58 -9.33
N SER A 75 10.92 -6.46 -10.32
CA SER A 75 12.13 -6.43 -11.15
C SER A 75 12.29 -5.13 -11.96
N LEU A 76 11.17 -4.52 -12.38
CA LEU A 76 11.16 -3.28 -13.14
C LEU A 76 11.41 -2.06 -12.23
N VAL A 77 10.78 -2.03 -11.06
CA VAL A 77 10.95 -0.95 -10.06
C VAL A 77 12.38 -0.91 -9.53
N ASP A 78 13.00 -2.06 -9.27
CA ASP A 78 14.38 -2.12 -8.79
C ASP A 78 15.42 -1.60 -9.80
N ARG A 79 15.10 -1.70 -11.09
CA ARG A 79 15.94 -1.19 -12.18
C ARG A 79 15.75 0.30 -12.43
N TRP A 80 14.71 0.92 -11.88
CA TRP A 80 14.42 2.33 -12.11
C TRP A 80 15.27 3.21 -11.18
N PRO A 81 16.06 4.16 -11.72
CA PRO A 81 16.84 5.07 -10.88
C PRO A 81 15.90 5.99 -10.09
N ARG A 82 15.97 5.90 -8.77
CA ARG A 82 15.17 6.72 -7.85
C ARG A 82 15.65 8.18 -7.95
N LYS A 83 14.73 9.11 -8.21
CA LYS A 83 14.96 10.56 -8.14
C LYS A 83 14.25 11.14 -6.93
#